data_AF-A0A6L7F120-F1
#
_entry.id   AF-A0A6L7F120-F1
#
_cell.length_a   1.000
_cell.length_b   1.000
_cell.length_c   1.000
_cell.angle_alpha   90.00
_cell.angle_beta   90.00
_cell.angle_gamma   90.00
#
_symmetry.space_group_name_H-M   'P 1'
#
loop_
_entity.id
_entity.type
_entity.pdbx_description
1 polymer ?
#
loop_
_entity_poly.entity_id
_entity_poly.type
_entity_poly.pdbx_seq_one_letter_code
_entity_poly.pdbx_strand_id
1 'polypeptide(L)'
;MTAVLGDDLAAEVTHGEEHHGGLPEGAPLTIGVVDRIRAVSSRFGPDPTSVSAAAARLVPVSGTAVVVEVAEADGWYPEDGDRHFNGYLVDVRRTES
;
A
#
# COMPACT_ATOMS: atom_id res chain seq x y z
N MET A 1 3.16 7.65 1.75
CA MET A 1 2.57 7.16 0.48
C MET A 1 3.47 7.40 -0.72
N THR A 2 3.99 8.63 -0.92
CA THR A 2 4.93 8.96 -2.00
C THR A 2 6.13 8.02 -2.16
N ALA A 3 6.79 7.63 -1.06
CA ALA A 3 7.93 6.70 -1.12
C ALA A 3 7.55 5.32 -1.70
N VAL A 4 6.27 4.94 -1.61
CA VAL A 4 5.72 3.65 -2.03
C VAL A 4 5.02 3.72 -3.38
N LEU A 5 4.44 4.86 -3.76
CA LEU A 5 3.65 4.99 -4.99
C LEU A 5 4.26 5.93 -6.03
N GLY A 6 5.28 6.70 -5.66
CA GLY A 6 5.67 7.90 -6.39
C GLY A 6 4.68 9.05 -6.15
N ASP A 7 5.04 10.25 -6.63
CA ASP A 7 4.24 11.47 -6.41
C ASP A 7 2.89 11.40 -7.13
N ASP A 8 2.89 11.03 -8.41
CA ASP A 8 1.69 11.05 -9.25
C ASP A 8 0.60 10.14 -8.71
N LEU A 9 0.92 8.87 -8.43
CA LEU A 9 -0.05 7.90 -7.96
C LEU A 9 -0.44 8.14 -6.49
N ALA A 10 0.47 8.67 -5.67
CA ALA A 10 0.12 9.07 -4.30
C ALA A 10 -0.91 10.20 -4.27
N ALA A 11 -0.89 11.11 -5.24
CA ALA A 11 -1.87 12.20 -5.33
C ALA A 11 -3.29 11.72 -5.68
N GLU A 12 -3.43 10.55 -6.30
CA GLU A 12 -4.73 9.94 -6.65
C GLU A 12 -5.38 9.20 -5.46
N VAL A 13 -4.59 8.81 -4.45
CA VAL A 13 -5.11 8.06 -3.32
C VAL A 13 -5.92 8.97 -2.41
N THR A 14 -7.21 8.67 -2.29
CA THR A 14 -8.16 9.45 -1.49
C THR A 14 -8.40 8.88 -0.10
N HIS A 15 -8.11 7.60 0.12
CA HIS A 15 -8.34 6.87 1.36
C HIS A 15 -7.18 5.90 1.63
N GLY A 16 -6.83 5.70 2.89
CA GLY A 16 -5.86 4.69 3.32
C GLY A 16 -6.45 3.83 4.42
N GLU A 17 -6.35 2.53 4.28
CA GLU A 17 -6.78 1.54 5.28
C GLU A 17 -5.57 0.70 5.67
N GLU A 18 -5.25 0.68 6.96
CA GLU A 18 -4.09 -0.03 7.50
C GLU A 18 -4.58 -1.23 8.31
N HIS A 19 -4.34 -2.45 7.83
CA HIS A 19 -4.71 -3.68 8.55
C HIS A 19 -3.60 -4.08 9.53
N HIS A 20 -3.40 -3.27 10.58
CA HIS A 20 -2.56 -3.63 11.73
C HIS A 20 -3.37 -3.94 13.01
N GLY A 21 -4.68 -4.15 12.87
CA GLY A 21 -5.62 -4.45 13.94
C GLY A 21 -7.03 -4.24 13.43
N GLY A 22 -8.03 -4.87 14.06
CA GLY A 22 -9.42 -4.70 13.67
C GLY A 22 -9.82 -3.23 13.64
N LEU A 23 -10.63 -2.86 12.65
CA LEU A 23 -11.17 -1.50 12.53
C LEU A 23 -11.99 -1.15 13.79
N PRO A 24 -11.96 0.12 14.25
CA PRO A 24 -12.89 0.58 15.28
C PRO A 24 -14.34 0.29 14.87
N GLU A 25 -15.19 0.00 15.86
CA GLU A 25 -16.63 -0.13 15.62
C GLU A 25 -17.17 1.17 15.00
N GLY A 26 -17.83 1.06 13.85
CA GLY A 26 -18.33 2.22 13.10
C GLY A 26 -17.33 2.89 12.16
N ALA A 27 -16.18 2.27 11.85
CA ALA A 27 -15.31 2.74 10.78
C ALA A 27 -16.10 2.91 9.47
N PRO A 28 -15.91 4.03 8.73
CA PRO A 28 -16.65 4.28 7.50
C PRO A 28 -16.43 3.15 6.49
N LEU A 29 -17.52 2.50 6.09
CA LEU A 29 -17.48 1.49 5.03
C LEU A 29 -17.56 2.19 3.68
N THR A 30 -16.61 1.90 2.80
CA THR A 30 -16.72 2.25 1.37
C THR A 30 -17.33 1.06 0.64
N ILE A 31 -18.53 1.24 0.09
CA ILE A 31 -19.18 0.25 -0.78
C ILE A 31 -19.12 0.77 -2.22
N GLY A 32 -18.77 -0.10 -3.16
CA GLY A 32 -18.73 0.24 -4.57
C GLY A 32 -18.35 -0.93 -5.46
N VAL A 33 -18.24 -0.65 -6.75
CA VAL A 33 -17.75 -1.58 -7.75
C VAL A 33 -16.24 -1.38 -7.89
N VAL A 34 -15.47 -2.46 -7.76
CA VAL A 34 -14.03 -2.45 -8.02
C VAL A 34 -13.81 -2.41 -9.53
N ASP A 35 -13.14 -1.37 -10.01
CA ASP A 35 -12.79 -1.23 -11.42
C ASP A 35 -11.39 -1.76 -11.71
N ARG A 36 -10.46 -1.63 -10.76
CA ARG A 36 -9.07 -2.08 -10.92
C ARG A 36 -8.42 -2.38 -9.57
N ILE A 37 -7.56 -3.40 -9.55
CA ILE A 37 -6.73 -3.75 -8.40
C ILE A 37 -5.26 -3.75 -8.85
N ARG A 38 -4.40 -3.11 -8.05
CA ARG A 38 -2.96 -3.07 -8.29
C ARG A 38 -2.20 -3.47 -7.03
N ALA A 39 -1.34 -4.48 -7.13
CA ALA A 39 -0.41 -4.85 -6.07
C ALA A 39 0.80 -3.91 -6.10
N VAL A 40 1.25 -3.47 -4.92
CA VAL A 40 2.40 -2.58 -4.80
C VAL A 40 3.50 -3.24 -3.99
N SER A 41 4.70 -3.32 -4.55
CA SER A 41 5.89 -3.85 -3.88
C SER A 41 7.06 -2.88 -3.98
N SER A 42 7.93 -2.84 -2.97
CA SER A 42 9.11 -1.97 -2.96
C SER A 42 10.27 -2.62 -2.24
N ARG A 43 11.48 -2.10 -2.46
CA ARG A 43 12.63 -2.45 -1.62
C ARG A 43 12.48 -1.78 -0.27
N PHE A 44 12.99 -2.41 0.76
CA PHE A 44 13.03 -1.86 2.10
C PHE A 44 14.47 -1.64 2.54
N GLY A 45 14.72 -0.50 3.17
CA GLY A 45 16.04 -0.10 3.64
C GLY A 45 15.95 0.51 5.04
N PRO A 46 17.09 0.68 5.73
CA PRO A 46 17.11 1.31 7.04
C PRO A 46 16.55 2.74 6.96
N ASP A 47 15.66 3.07 7.89
CA ASP A 47 15.12 4.42 8.03
C ASP A 47 16.27 5.40 8.34
N PRO A 48 16.53 6.39 7.47
CA PRO A 48 17.63 7.34 7.66
C PRO A 48 17.40 8.26 8.86
N THR A 49 16.19 8.32 9.39
CA THR A 49 15.82 9.09 10.59
C THR A 49 15.90 8.26 11.87
N SER A 50 16.21 6.96 11.77
CA SER A 50 16.28 6.10 12.94
C SER A 50 17.45 6.49 13.84
N VAL A 51 17.15 6.75 15.11
CA VAL A 51 18.12 7.12 16.15
C VAL A 51 18.96 5.96 16.66
N SER A 52 18.65 4.71 16.28
CA SER A 52 19.38 3.52 16.71
C SER A 52 19.64 2.56 15.55
N ALA A 53 20.92 2.31 15.26
CA ALA A 53 21.34 1.32 14.28
C ALA A 53 21.03 -0.14 14.70
N ALA A 54 20.86 -0.40 16.00
CA ALA A 54 20.57 -1.73 16.53
C ALA A 54 19.09 -2.14 16.40
N ALA A 55 18.20 -1.17 16.10
CA ALA A 55 16.76 -1.39 15.94
C ALA A 55 16.20 -0.51 14.80
N ALA A 56 16.98 -0.35 13.73
CA ALA A 56 16.58 0.50 12.62
C ALA A 56 15.29 -0.05 12.00
N ARG A 57 14.21 0.73 12.09
CA ARG A 57 12.97 0.46 11.37
C ARG A 57 13.29 0.39 9.88
N LEU A 58 12.80 -0.65 9.20
CA LEU A 58 12.89 -0.70 7.74
C LEU A 58 11.75 0.12 7.15
N VAL A 59 12.05 0.92 6.13
CA VAL A 59 11.09 1.74 5.40
C VAL A 59 11.23 1.51 3.89
N PRO A 60 10.14 1.70 3.12
CA PRO A 60 10.18 1.67 1.66
C PRO A 60 11.23 2.63 1.10
N VAL A 61 12.08 2.12 0.21
CA VAL A 61 13.09 2.92 -0.50
C VAL A 61 12.41 3.65 -1.66
N SER A 62 12.49 4.98 -1.66
CA SER A 62 11.88 5.81 -2.70
C SER A 62 12.40 5.47 -4.10
N GLY A 63 11.51 5.50 -5.10
CA GLY A 63 11.84 5.16 -6.48
C GLY A 63 12.00 3.66 -6.76
N THR A 64 11.80 2.80 -5.75
CA THR A 64 11.83 1.35 -5.91
C THR A 64 10.44 0.73 -5.95
N ALA A 65 9.38 1.51 -6.03
CA ALA A 65 8.04 0.97 -6.16
C ALA A 65 7.85 0.24 -7.49
N VAL A 66 7.18 -0.91 -7.44
CA VAL A 66 6.65 -1.62 -8.61
C VAL A 66 5.16 -1.80 -8.37
N VAL A 67 4.37 -1.44 -9.39
CA VAL A 67 2.91 -1.50 -9.38
C VAL A 67 2.49 -2.45 -10.49
N VAL A 68 1.75 -3.49 -10.14
CA VAL A 68 1.29 -4.52 -11.07
C VAL A 68 -0.23 -4.65 -10.96
N GLU A 69 -0.92 -4.65 -12.10
CA GLU A 69 -2.35 -4.93 -12.14
C GLU A 69 -2.61 -6.42 -11.84
N VAL A 70 -3.57 -6.69 -10.97
CA VAL A 70 -3.94 -8.04 -10.55
C VAL A 70 -5.45 -8.22 -10.60
N ALA A 71 -5.91 -9.46 -10.71
CA ALA A 71 -7.34 -9.76 -10.76
C ALA A 71 -7.99 -9.77 -9.36
N GLU A 72 -7.22 -10.04 -8.31
CA GLU A 72 -7.72 -10.27 -6.95
C GLU A 72 -6.76 -9.73 -5.88
N ALA A 73 -7.32 -9.45 -4.70
CA ALA A 73 -6.62 -8.97 -3.51
C ALA A 73 -7.03 -9.81 -2.29
N ASP A 74 -6.85 -11.12 -2.38
CA ASP A 74 -7.32 -12.12 -1.42
C ASP A 74 -6.26 -12.56 -0.39
N GLY A 75 -5.14 -11.85 -0.34
CA GLY A 75 -4.05 -12.13 0.58
C GLY A 75 -2.79 -11.33 0.25
N TRP A 76 -1.64 -11.85 0.66
CA TRP A 76 -0.35 -11.25 0.33
C TRP A 76 0.00 -11.49 -1.14
N TYR A 77 0.34 -10.42 -1.87
CA TYR A 77 0.90 -10.57 -3.20
C TYR A 77 2.32 -11.17 -3.10
N PRO A 78 2.70 -12.13 -3.97
CA PRO A 78 4.00 -12.77 -3.90
C PRO A 78 5.16 -11.76 -3.98
N GLU A 79 6.15 -11.97 -3.11
CA GLU A 79 7.39 -11.20 -3.14
C GLU A 79 8.28 -11.65 -4.32
N ASP A 80 9.03 -10.71 -4.88
CA ASP A 80 9.96 -10.96 -5.99
C ASP A 80 11.34 -10.36 -5.68
N GLY A 81 12.33 -11.22 -5.49
CA GLY A 81 13.70 -10.84 -5.18
C GLY A 81 13.81 -10.04 -3.88
N ASP A 82 14.28 -8.79 -3.98
CA ASP A 82 14.47 -7.88 -2.84
C ASP A 82 13.28 -6.92 -2.62
N ARG A 83 12.13 -7.23 -3.24
CA ARG A 83 10.92 -6.42 -3.15
C ARG A 83 9.89 -7.11 -2.27
N HIS A 84 9.41 -6.36 -1.30
CA HIS A 84 8.39 -6.80 -0.35
C HIS A 84 7.06 -6.11 -0.64
N PHE A 85 5.98 -6.83 -0.39
CA PHE A 85 4.63 -6.33 -0.59
C PHE A 85 4.30 -5.20 0.40
N ASN A 86 3.76 -4.10 -0.11
CA ASN A 86 3.30 -2.96 0.71
C ASN A 86 1.79 -2.99 0.94
N GLY A 87 1.02 -3.48 -0.03
CA GLY A 87 -0.44 -3.38 -0.03
C GLY A 87 -1.02 -3.30 -1.44
N TYR A 88 -2.34 -3.16 -1.50
CA TYR A 88 -3.08 -2.97 -2.75
C TYR A 88 -3.54 -1.52 -2.92
N LEU A 89 -3.56 -1.07 -4.17
CA LEU A 89 -4.36 0.06 -4.60
C LEU A 89 -5.60 -0.43 -5.32
N VAL A 90 -6.75 0.06 -4.89
CA VAL A 90 -8.04 -0.35 -5.44
C VAL A 90 -8.76 0.88 -5.93
N ASP A 91 -9.08 0.88 -7.22
CA ASP A 91 -9.94 1.91 -7.81
C ASP A 91 -11.38 1.43 -7.65
N VAL A 92 -12.15 2.18 -6.86
CA VAL A 92 -13.55 1.86 -6.56
C VAL A 92 -14.43 2.96 -7.11
N ARG A 93 -15.38 2.59 -7.99
CA ARG A 93 -16.52 3.44 -8.29
C ARG A 93 -17.57 3.25 -7.22
N ARG A 94 -17.81 4.31 -6.45
CA ARG A 94 -18.89 4.32 -5.45
C ARG A 94 -20.23 4.09 -6.15
N THR A 95 -21.02 3.19 -5.58
CA THR A 95 -22.45 3.14 -5.88
C THR A 95 -23.11 4.24 -5.06
N GLU A 96 -23.80 5.17 -5.69
CA GLU A 96 -24.65 6.12 -4.95
C GLU A 96 -25.74 5.32 -4.23
N SER A 97 -25.87 5.56 -2.92
CA SER A 97 -26.95 5.02 -2.09
C SER A 97 -28.17 5.93 -2.13
#